data_AF-A0A2V9J9B1-F1
#
_entry.id   AF-A0A2V9J9B1-F1
#
_cell.length_a   1.000
_cell.length_b   1.000
_cell.length_c   1.000
_cell.angle_alpha   90.00
_cell.angle_beta   90.00
_cell.angle_gamma   90.00
#
_symmetry.space_group_name_H-M   'P 1'
#
loop_
_entity.id
_entity.type
_entity.pdbx_description
1 polymer ?
#
loop_
_entity_poly.entity_id
_entity_poly.type
_entity_poly.pdbx_seq_one_letter_code
_entity_poly.pdbx_strand_id
1 'polypeptide(L)'
;SGKIVWEIPQIGPADGKRHAGVLASASGLLFYSDPSGEIVGVDNRIGKTLWHFPTKGESKASPMTYMAKGKQFVALAVGPNILCFGLP
;
A
#
# COMPACT_ATOMS: atom_id res chain seq x y z
N SER A 1 6.15 -19.42 -14.99
CA SER A 1 5.09 -19.69 -15.98
C SER A 1 4.53 -18.42 -16.62
N GLY A 2 4.75 -17.21 -16.07
CA GLY A 2 4.15 -15.97 -16.59
C GLY A 2 2.64 -15.87 -16.35
N LYS A 3 2.06 -16.80 -15.58
CA LYS A 3 0.63 -16.80 -15.27
C LYS A 3 0.33 -15.81 -14.15
N ILE A 4 -0.74 -15.04 -14.34
CA ILE A 4 -1.35 -14.24 -13.29
C ILE A 4 -2.04 -15.19 -12.30
N VAL A 5 -1.80 -15.02 -11.01
CA VAL A 5 -2.36 -15.87 -9.94
C VAL A 5 -3.67 -15.28 -9.40
N TRP A 6 -3.73 -13.96 -9.27
CA TRP A 6 -4.91 -13.20 -8.88
C TRP A 6 -4.71 -11.74 -9.34
N GLU A 7 -5.82 -11.00 -9.41
CA GLU A 7 -5.85 -9.56 -9.72
C GLU A 7 -6.75 -8.85 -8.71
N ILE A 8 -6.47 -7.57 -8.45
CA ILE A 8 -7.26 -6.74 -7.55
C ILE A 8 -7.73 -5.52 -8.34
N PRO A 9 -9.05 -5.31 -8.46
CA PRO A 9 -9.58 -4.07 -9.02
C PRO A 9 -9.15 -2.87 -8.17
N GLN A 10 -8.48 -1.91 -8.81
CA GLN A 10 -8.09 -0.64 -8.19
C GLN A 10 -9.30 0.29 -8.09
N ILE A 11 -9.43 1.01 -6.97
CA ILE A 11 -10.53 1.94 -6.73
C ILE A 11 -10.07 3.36 -7.08
N GLY A 12 -10.92 4.10 -7.80
CA GLY A 12 -10.69 5.50 -8.15
C GLY A 12 -10.31 5.74 -9.61
N PRO A 13 -10.16 7.02 -10.00
CA PRO A 13 -10.00 7.41 -11.39
C PRO A 13 -8.57 7.17 -11.89
N ALA A 14 -8.45 6.50 -13.04
CA ALA A 14 -7.16 6.08 -13.60
C ALA A 14 -6.20 7.25 -13.92
N ASP A 15 -6.73 8.43 -14.23
CA ASP A 15 -6.01 9.65 -14.58
C ASP A 15 -5.50 10.45 -13.37
N GLY A 16 -5.84 10.05 -12.15
CA GLY A 16 -5.56 10.80 -10.91
C GLY A 16 -4.08 10.93 -10.54
N LYS A 17 -3.16 10.25 -11.25
CA LYS A 17 -1.70 10.24 -10.98
C LYS A 17 -1.34 9.90 -9.51
N ARG A 18 -2.13 9.04 -8.86
CA ARG A 18 -1.91 8.53 -7.49
C ARG A 18 -1.35 7.09 -7.46
N HIS A 19 -0.76 6.66 -8.57
CA HIS A 19 -0.23 5.32 -8.75
C HIS A 19 1.16 5.25 -8.12
N ALA A 20 1.24 4.80 -6.87
CA ALA A 20 2.51 4.47 -6.25
C ALA A 20 2.96 3.05 -6.65
N GLY A 21 4.17 2.68 -6.25
CA GLY A 21 4.60 1.28 -6.32
C GLY A 21 3.97 0.42 -5.22
N VAL A 22 4.42 -0.84 -5.18
CA VAL A 22 3.97 -1.86 -4.23
C VAL A 22 5.13 -2.24 -3.31
N LEU A 23 4.85 -2.38 -2.01
CA LEU A 23 5.74 -2.98 -1.03
C LEU A 23 5.24 -4.40 -0.71
N ALA A 24 6.14 -5.38 -0.77
CA ALA A 24 5.89 -6.73 -0.28
C ALA A 24 6.68 -6.99 1.01
N SER A 25 6.06 -7.64 1.99
CA SER A 25 6.71 -8.05 3.23
C SER A 25 6.87 -9.58 3.32
N ALA A 26 7.83 -10.02 4.15
CA ALA A 26 8.03 -11.44 4.44
C ALA A 26 6.85 -12.10 5.19
N SER A 27 6.00 -11.30 5.87
CA SER A 27 4.79 -11.80 6.53
C SER A 27 3.65 -12.16 5.55
N GLY A 28 3.83 -11.90 4.25
CA GLY A 28 2.83 -12.15 3.23
C GLY A 28 1.84 -10.99 3.05
N LEU A 29 2.23 -9.78 3.45
CA LEU A 29 1.42 -8.58 3.24
C LEU A 29 1.97 -7.78 2.04
N LEU A 30 1.05 -7.21 1.26
CA LEU A 30 1.34 -6.19 0.26
C LEU A 30 0.75 -4.87 0.71
N PHE A 31 1.46 -3.77 0.42
CA PHE A 31 0.98 -2.41 0.61
C PHE A 31 1.14 -1.62 -0.67
N TYR A 32 0.12 -0.85 -1.06
CA TYR A 32 0.18 0.07 -2.20
C TYR A 32 -0.78 1.24 -1.97
N SER A 33 -0.70 2.28 -2.80
CA SER A 33 -1.74 3.30 -2.90
C SER A 33 -2.60 3.08 -4.13
N ASP A 34 -3.91 3.22 -3.98
CA ASP A 34 -4.83 3.13 -5.10
C ASP A 34 -5.11 4.51 -5.74
N PRO A 35 -5.76 4.53 -6.93
CA PRO A 35 -6.13 5.78 -7.59
C PRO A 35 -7.07 6.71 -6.80
N SER A 36 -7.84 6.19 -5.83
CA SER A 36 -8.60 7.01 -4.88
C SER A 36 -7.72 7.76 -3.87
N GLY A 37 -6.43 7.47 -3.83
CA GLY A 37 -5.48 8.10 -2.91
C GLY A 37 -5.49 7.46 -1.53
N GLU A 38 -5.95 6.22 -1.43
CA GLU A 38 -5.98 5.47 -0.19
C GLU A 38 -4.81 4.50 -0.11
N ILE A 39 -4.44 4.08 1.11
CA ILE A 39 -3.45 3.04 1.33
C ILE A 39 -4.18 1.72 1.51
N VAL A 40 -3.77 0.72 0.74
CA VAL A 40 -4.37 -0.62 0.75
C VAL A 40 -3.36 -1.61 1.32
N GLY A 41 -3.82 -2.44 2.28
CA GLY A 41 -3.11 -3.61 2.79
C GLY A 41 -3.77 -4.90 2.32
N VAL A 42 -2.99 -5.83 1.78
CA VAL A 42 -3.49 -7.04 1.09
C VAL A 42 -2.75 -8.29 1.54
N ASP A 43 -3.44 -9.43 1.65
CA ASP A 43 -2.84 -10.76 1.77
C ASP A 43 -2.30 -11.22 0.39
N ASN A 44 -0.98 -11.39 0.28
CA ASN A 44 -0.31 -11.73 -0.97
C ASN A 44 -0.64 -13.14 -1.50
N ARG A 45 -1.16 -14.04 -0.66
CA ARG A 45 -1.42 -15.43 -1.04
C ARG A 45 -2.68 -15.54 -1.88
N ILE A 46 -3.68 -14.73 -1.56
CA ILE A 46 -5.03 -14.81 -2.12
C ILE A 46 -5.52 -13.50 -2.76
N GLY A 47 -4.74 -12.43 -2.69
CA GLY A 47 -5.11 -11.12 -3.24
C GLY A 47 -6.25 -10.45 -2.48
N LYS A 48 -6.50 -10.83 -1.22
CA LYS A 48 -7.59 -10.28 -0.41
C LYS A 48 -7.18 -8.97 0.25
N THR A 49 -7.93 -7.91 0.00
CA THR A 49 -7.83 -6.66 0.76
C THR A 49 -8.18 -6.91 2.22
N LEU A 50 -7.24 -6.61 3.12
CA LEU A 50 -7.39 -6.75 4.56
C LEU A 50 -7.70 -5.40 5.22
N TRP A 51 -7.16 -4.32 4.67
CA TRP A 51 -7.25 -2.99 5.24
C TRP A 51 -7.17 -1.93 4.15
N HIS A 52 -7.88 -0.83 4.38
CA HIS A 52 -7.97 0.31 3.47
C HIS A 52 -8.05 1.59 4.30
N PHE A 53 -7.25 2.60 3.97
CA PHE A 53 -7.16 3.81 4.76
C PHE A 53 -7.14 5.08 3.91
N PRO A 54 -8.11 6.01 4.13
CA PRO A 54 -8.17 7.25 3.40
C PRO A 54 -7.07 8.20 3.86
N THR A 55 -6.11 8.48 2.98
CA THR A 55 -5.01 9.41 3.29
C THR A 55 -5.40 10.88 3.11
N LYS A 56 -6.50 11.14 2.38
CA LYS A 56 -6.96 12.48 1.96
C LYS A 56 -5.89 13.31 1.23
N GLY A 57 -4.94 12.67 0.57
CA GLY A 57 -3.87 13.33 -0.17
C GLY A 57 -3.38 12.54 -1.37
N GLU A 58 -2.38 13.10 -2.06
CA GLU A 58 -1.77 12.46 -3.23
C GLU A 58 -0.60 11.58 -2.82
N SER A 59 -0.70 10.28 -3.08
CA SER A 59 0.40 9.33 -2.91
C SER A 59 1.04 9.07 -4.27
N LYS A 60 2.31 9.45 -4.41
CA LYS A 60 3.11 9.22 -5.64
C LYS A 60 4.36 8.39 -5.38
N ALA A 61 4.74 8.24 -4.12
CA ALA A 61 5.90 7.46 -3.70
C ALA A 61 5.45 6.07 -3.25
N SER A 62 6.25 5.05 -3.61
CA SER A 62 6.05 3.68 -3.13
C SER A 62 6.11 3.62 -1.60
N PRO A 63 5.32 2.74 -0.97
CA PRO A 63 5.50 2.43 0.44
C PRO A 63 6.88 1.87 0.75
N MET A 64 7.35 2.14 1.96
CA MET A 64 8.53 1.51 2.52
C MET A 64 8.24 0.95 3.92
N THR A 65 9.11 0.09 4.43
CA THR A 65 9.03 -0.40 5.80
C THR A 65 10.35 -0.25 6.54
N TYR A 66 10.29 -0.08 7.86
CA TYR A 66 11.45 0.06 8.73
C TYR A 66 11.15 -0.49 10.13
N MET A 67 12.20 -0.68 10.93
CA MET A 67 12.11 -1.06 12.35
C MET A 67 12.45 0.15 13.23
N ALA A 68 11.66 0.38 14.28
CA ALA A 68 11.97 1.36 15.31
C ALA A 68 11.56 0.81 16.68
N LYS A 69 12.52 0.82 17.64
CA LYS A 69 12.29 0.33 19.01
C LYS A 69 11.65 -1.08 19.05
N GLY A 70 12.10 -1.98 18.18
CA GLY A 70 11.60 -3.36 18.11
C GLY A 70 10.25 -3.55 17.40
N LYS A 71 9.61 -2.47 16.90
CA LYS A 71 8.34 -2.55 16.16
C LYS A 71 8.55 -2.25 14.68
N GLN A 72 7.87 -3.00 13.82
CA GLN A 72 7.86 -2.76 12.37
C GLN A 72 6.83 -1.70 12.00
N PHE A 73 7.21 -0.81 11.09
CA PHE A 73 6.34 0.24 10.57
C PHE A 73 6.32 0.20 9.04
N VAL A 74 5.17 0.58 8.47
CA VAL A 74 5.03 0.91 7.05
C VAL A 74 4.86 2.42 6.93
N ALA A 75 5.59 3.06 6.02
CA ALA A 75 5.53 4.49 5.79
C ALA A 75 5.31 4.84 4.32
N LEU A 76 4.54 5.90 4.08
CA LEU A 76 4.32 6.49 2.76
C LEU A 76 4.40 8.02 2.84
N ALA A 77 4.90 8.62 1.76
CA ALA A 77 4.77 10.05 1.52
C ALA A 77 3.41 10.35 0.85
N VAL A 78 2.63 11.20 1.51
CA VAL A 78 1.30 11.63 1.08
C VAL A 78 1.28 13.16 1.03
N GLY A 79 1.44 13.71 -0.17
CA GLY A 79 1.66 15.15 -0.37
C GLY A 79 2.80 15.66 0.53
N PRO A 80 2.55 16.63 1.45
CA PRO A 80 3.57 17.15 2.37
C PRO A 80 3.76 16.29 3.63
N ASN A 81 2.96 15.25 3.83
CA ASN A 81 2.93 14.47 5.06
C ASN A 81 3.60 13.10 4.90
N ILE A 82 4.16 12.57 5.98
CA ILE A 82 4.55 11.16 6.07
C ILE A 82 3.59 10.45 7.03
N LEU A 83 2.91 9.42 6.55
CA LEU A 83 2.06 8.56 7.36
C LEU A 83 2.84 7.30 7.73
N CYS A 84 2.81 6.91 9.01
CA CYS A 84 3.46 5.70 9.51
C CYS A 84 2.45 4.81 10.25
N PHE A 85 2.39 3.53 9.87
CA PHE A 85 1.49 2.53 10.46
C PHE A 85 2.33 1.43 11.12
N GLY A 86 2.18 1.27 12.43
CA GLY A 86 2.85 0.20 13.16
C GLY A 86 2.13 -1.12 12.98
N LEU A 87 2.85 -2.16 12.55
CA LEU A 87 2.28 -3.49 12.40
C LEU A 87 2.09 -4.16 13.77
N PRO A 88 1.12 -5.08 13.92
CA PRO A 88 0.91 -5.86 15.14
C PRO A 88 2.16 -6.62 15.58
#